data_AF-A0AAX3EE99-F1
#
_entry.id   AF-A0AAX3EE99-F1
#
_cell.length_a   1.000
_cell.length_b   1.000
_cell.length_c   1.000
_cell.angle_alpha   90.00
_cell.angle_beta   90.00
_cell.angle_gamma   90.00
#
_symmetry.space_group_name_H-M   'P 1'
#
loop_
_entity.id
_entity.type
_entity.pdbx_description
1 polymer ?
#
loop_
_entity_poly.entity_id
_entity_poly.type
_entity_poly.pdbx_seq_one_letter_code
_entity_poly.pdbx_strand_id
1 'polypeptide(L)'
;MPTTTTYGISYPTGTQAPNVPLAMQATADSVEAALVAIQSSTSANVALGGLYNQYTSSGSYGAPKYTKAFNKTITTTGMIGTTGATITMTGGTQYLIATLPVGVRPPYDIILQPKTATAMGGVPTLYIRANGDVHFENSTTFTSLAKGSFWISLDNISWTAL
;
A
#
# COMPACT_ATOMS: atom_id res chain seq x y z
N MET A 1 -56.06 -21.13 -4.80
CA MET A 1 -55.16 -21.13 -5.97
C MET A 1 -54.23 -19.93 -5.85
N PRO A 2 -52.90 -20.07 -5.97
CA PRO A 2 -52.00 -18.92 -5.94
C PRO A 2 -52.13 -18.17 -7.27
N THR A 3 -52.47 -16.90 -7.22
CA THR A 3 -52.53 -16.03 -8.41
C THR A 3 -51.11 -15.69 -8.84
N THR A 4 -50.70 -16.16 -10.01
CA THR A 4 -49.49 -15.68 -10.68
C THR A 4 -49.71 -14.25 -11.13
N THR A 5 -49.13 -13.30 -10.41
CA THR A 5 -49.05 -11.91 -10.85
C THR A 5 -48.08 -11.87 -12.04
N THR A 6 -48.62 -11.83 -13.26
CA THR A 6 -47.83 -11.61 -14.46
C THR A 6 -47.31 -10.17 -14.42
N TYR A 7 -46.04 -9.97 -14.08
CA TYR A 7 -45.39 -8.68 -14.27
C TYR A 7 -45.21 -8.44 -15.77
N GLY A 8 -46.18 -7.77 -16.38
CA GLY A 8 -46.10 -7.34 -17.78
C GLY A 8 -45.00 -6.29 -17.92
N ILE A 9 -43.83 -6.69 -18.43
CA ILE A 9 -42.80 -5.74 -18.84
C ILE A 9 -43.27 -5.17 -20.18
N SER A 10 -43.86 -3.97 -20.16
CA SER A 10 -44.23 -3.23 -21.37
C SER A 10 -42.99 -2.52 -21.91
N TYR A 11 -42.59 -2.83 -23.15
CA TYR A 11 -41.55 -2.08 -23.83
C TYR A 11 -42.05 -0.67 -24.20
N PRO A 12 -41.21 0.37 -24.15
CA PRO A 12 -41.61 1.72 -24.56
C PRO A 12 -42.07 1.73 -26.02
N THR A 13 -43.30 2.12 -26.28
CA THR A 13 -43.87 2.26 -27.64
C THR A 13 -43.93 3.73 -28.06
N GLY A 14 -43.91 4.01 -29.37
CA GLY A 14 -44.05 5.38 -29.89
C GLY A 14 -42.76 6.20 -29.83
N THR A 15 -42.86 7.49 -29.50
CA THR A 15 -41.74 8.46 -29.58
C THR A 15 -40.57 8.17 -28.63
N GLN A 16 -40.77 7.31 -27.62
CA GLN A 16 -39.73 6.92 -26.67
C GLN A 16 -38.91 5.71 -27.14
N ALA A 17 -39.42 4.88 -28.05
CA ALA A 17 -38.75 3.66 -28.52
C ALA A 17 -37.35 3.92 -29.13
N PRO A 18 -37.11 5.00 -29.90
CA PRO A 18 -35.78 5.31 -30.44
C PRO A 18 -34.75 5.67 -29.36
N ASN A 19 -35.19 6.11 -28.18
CA ASN A 19 -34.31 6.57 -27.10
C ASN A 19 -33.90 5.42 -26.15
N VAL A 20 -34.53 4.24 -26.26
CA VAL A 20 -34.22 3.09 -25.39
C VAL A 20 -32.77 2.63 -25.52
N PRO A 21 -32.20 2.45 -26.73
CA PRO A 21 -30.78 2.10 -26.87
C PRO A 21 -29.84 3.15 -26.28
N LEU A 22 -30.16 4.44 -26.42
CA LEU A 22 -29.39 5.54 -25.84
C LEU A 22 -29.41 5.51 -24.30
N ALA A 23 -30.57 5.26 -23.70
CA ALA A 23 -30.70 5.14 -22.25
C ALA A 23 -29.99 3.90 -21.69
N MET A 24 -30.04 2.77 -22.42
CA MET A 24 -29.30 1.56 -22.08
C MET A 24 -27.78 1.79 -22.14
N GLN A 25 -27.29 2.47 -23.19
CA GLN A 25 -25.87 2.80 -23.32
C GLN A 25 -25.42 3.74 -22.20
N ALA A 26 -26.16 4.81 -21.91
CA ALA A 26 -25.83 5.72 -20.81
C ALA A 26 -25.79 5.01 -19.45
N THR A 27 -26.70 4.04 -19.24
CA THR A 27 -26.68 3.21 -18.02
C THR A 27 -25.44 2.31 -17.98
N ALA A 28 -25.11 1.63 -19.08
CA ALA A 28 -23.92 0.80 -19.18
C ALA A 28 -22.63 1.60 -18.92
N ASP A 29 -22.50 2.79 -19.51
CA ASP A 29 -21.36 3.68 -19.30
C ASP A 29 -21.26 4.14 -17.83
N SER A 30 -22.40 4.42 -17.18
CA SER A 30 -22.42 4.79 -15.76
C SER A 30 -22.02 3.64 -14.83
N VAL A 31 -22.42 2.41 -15.17
CA VAL A 31 -22.05 1.20 -14.43
C VAL A 31 -20.56 0.91 -14.61
N GLU A 32 -20.05 1.03 -15.82
CA GLU A 32 -18.62 0.85 -16.11
C GLU A 32 -17.77 1.89 -15.36
N ALA A 33 -18.16 3.17 -15.37
CA ALA A 33 -17.48 4.21 -14.62
C ALA A 33 -17.48 3.93 -13.11
N ALA A 34 -18.60 3.46 -12.55
CA ALA A 34 -18.69 3.06 -11.15
C ALA A 34 -17.81 1.84 -10.84
N LEU A 35 -17.77 0.86 -11.74
CA LEU A 35 -16.93 -0.33 -11.60
C LEU A 35 -15.44 0.04 -11.61
N VAL A 36 -15.01 0.90 -12.53
CA VAL A 36 -13.63 1.40 -12.61
C VAL A 36 -13.26 2.16 -11.33
N ALA A 37 -14.16 2.99 -10.80
CA ALA A 37 -13.92 3.71 -9.55
C ALA A 37 -13.73 2.73 -8.37
N ILE A 38 -14.55 1.68 -8.29
CA ILE A 38 -14.45 0.64 -7.25
C ILE A 38 -13.19 -0.20 -7.41
N GLN A 39 -12.80 -0.52 -8.66
CA GLN A 39 -11.64 -1.34 -8.99
C GLN A 39 -10.31 -0.55 -9.02
N SER A 40 -10.35 0.74 -8.69
CA SER A 40 -9.16 1.59 -8.70
C SER A 40 -8.19 1.21 -7.59
N SER A 41 -6.88 1.32 -7.90
CA SER A 41 -5.82 1.18 -6.90
C SER A 41 -5.59 2.52 -6.20
N THR A 42 -5.45 2.49 -4.89
CA THR A 42 -5.14 3.69 -4.09
C THR A 42 -3.69 3.64 -3.62
N SER A 43 -2.96 4.74 -3.76
CA SER A 43 -1.59 4.85 -3.24
C SER A 43 -1.47 5.96 -2.21
N ALA A 44 -0.69 5.72 -1.16
CA ALA A 44 -0.39 6.71 -0.15
C ALA A 44 1.01 6.50 0.43
N ASN A 45 1.55 7.54 1.07
CA ASN A 45 2.82 7.44 1.76
C ASN A 45 2.67 6.56 3.01
N VAL A 46 3.72 5.79 3.31
CA VAL A 46 3.85 5.09 4.58
C VAL A 46 4.07 6.14 5.69
N ALA A 47 3.36 6.01 6.82
CA ALA A 47 3.52 6.93 7.94
C ALA A 47 4.78 6.57 8.74
N LEU A 48 5.87 7.31 8.51
CA LEU A 48 7.17 7.06 9.12
C LEU A 48 7.26 7.61 10.56
N GLY A 49 8.04 6.95 11.41
CA GLY A 49 8.40 7.47 12.73
C GLY A 49 9.27 8.72 12.62
N GLY A 50 9.30 9.58 13.64
CA GLY A 50 9.92 10.91 13.57
C GLY A 50 11.43 10.95 13.28
N LEU A 51 12.15 9.84 13.46
CA LEU A 51 13.57 9.72 13.11
C LEU A 51 13.81 9.34 11.63
N TYR A 52 12.74 9.06 10.87
CA TYR A 52 12.81 8.50 9.53
C TYR A 52 12.12 9.40 8.51
N ASN A 53 12.62 9.38 7.28
CA ASN A 53 12.07 10.13 6.14
C ASN A 53 12.26 9.35 4.84
N GLN A 54 11.93 9.97 3.70
CA GLN A 54 12.40 9.49 2.41
C GLN A 54 13.93 9.58 2.33
N TYR A 55 14.57 8.54 1.83
CA TYR A 55 15.99 8.58 1.47
C TYR A 55 16.21 9.48 0.24
N THR A 56 17.07 10.49 0.37
CA THR A 56 17.33 11.50 -0.69
C THR A 56 18.81 11.67 -1.04
N SER A 57 19.72 10.91 -0.43
CA SER A 57 21.16 11.22 -0.45
C SER A 57 21.89 10.74 -1.71
N SER A 58 21.32 9.83 -2.49
CA SER A 58 21.86 9.46 -3.81
C SER A 58 20.77 8.78 -4.65
N GLY A 59 20.56 9.24 -5.88
CA GLY A 59 19.57 8.65 -6.81
C GLY A 59 18.12 9.15 -6.64
N SER A 60 17.34 9.05 -7.72
CA SER A 60 15.91 9.38 -7.75
C SER A 60 15.06 8.25 -7.18
N TYR A 61 15.30 7.87 -5.93
CA TYR A 61 14.48 6.86 -5.25
C TYR A 61 13.15 7.46 -4.80
N GLY A 62 12.07 6.70 -4.98
CA GLY A 62 10.73 7.12 -4.59
C GLY A 62 10.56 7.26 -3.09
N ALA A 63 9.61 8.09 -2.67
CA ALA A 63 9.18 8.15 -1.28
C ALA A 63 8.57 6.79 -0.85
N PRO A 64 8.75 6.37 0.41
CA PRO A 64 8.09 5.18 0.98
C PRO A 64 6.57 5.25 0.82
N LYS A 65 6.02 4.34 0.03
CA LYS A 65 4.60 4.29 -0.32
C LYS A 65 4.08 2.86 -0.25
N TYR A 66 2.78 2.75 -0.05
CA TYR A 66 2.03 1.55 -0.34
C TYR A 66 0.98 1.84 -1.42
N THR A 67 0.73 0.85 -2.26
CA THR A 67 -0.39 0.83 -3.20
C THR A 67 -1.28 -0.33 -2.82
N LYS A 68 -2.56 -0.04 -2.56
CA LYS A 68 -3.61 -1.03 -2.37
C LYS A 68 -4.33 -1.23 -3.69
N ALA A 69 -4.18 -2.41 -4.26
CA ALA A 69 -4.97 -2.86 -5.40
C ALA A 69 -6.40 -3.26 -4.95
N PHE A 70 -7.32 -3.34 -5.91
CA PHE A 70 -8.71 -3.75 -5.67
C PHE A 70 -8.83 -5.10 -4.96
N ASN A 71 -7.98 -6.06 -5.34
CA ASN A 71 -7.92 -7.39 -4.73
C ASN A 71 -7.30 -7.39 -3.31
N LYS A 72 -7.16 -6.22 -2.69
CA LYS A 72 -6.51 -5.97 -1.39
C LYS A 72 -5.01 -6.32 -1.36
N THR A 73 -4.38 -6.60 -2.50
CA THR A 73 -2.92 -6.71 -2.53
C THR A 73 -2.31 -5.35 -2.23
N ILE A 74 -1.47 -5.31 -1.21
CA ILE A 74 -0.62 -4.19 -0.87
C ILE A 74 0.74 -4.45 -1.48
N THR A 75 1.25 -3.48 -2.22
CA THR A 75 2.64 -3.47 -2.70
C THR A 75 3.30 -2.21 -2.22
N THR A 76 4.47 -2.33 -1.59
CA THR A 76 5.25 -1.17 -1.17
C THR A 76 6.34 -0.81 -2.17
N THR A 77 6.73 0.46 -2.17
CA THR A 77 7.80 1.01 -2.99
C THR A 77 8.53 2.12 -2.25
N GLY A 78 9.72 2.46 -2.72
CA GLY A 78 10.51 3.56 -2.21
C GLY A 78 11.44 3.17 -1.07
N MET A 79 12.19 4.16 -0.59
CA MET A 79 13.28 3.94 0.35
C MET A 79 13.15 4.83 1.58
N ILE A 80 13.24 4.21 2.75
CA ILE A 80 13.29 4.89 4.04
C ILE A 80 14.73 5.32 4.30
N GLY A 81 14.93 6.57 4.66
CA GLY A 81 16.17 7.15 5.17
C GLY A 81 16.00 7.67 6.59
N THR A 82 16.99 8.41 7.07
CA THR A 82 16.98 9.05 8.39
C THR A 82 16.83 10.57 8.27
N THR A 83 16.12 11.18 9.23
CA THR A 83 16.00 12.64 9.34
C THR A 83 17.30 13.27 9.82
N GLY A 84 18.00 12.61 10.75
CA GLY A 84 19.26 13.08 11.33
C GLY A 84 20.43 13.04 10.35
N ALA A 85 21.48 13.80 10.67
CA ALA A 85 22.76 13.71 9.93
C ALA A 85 23.43 12.34 10.09
N THR A 86 23.18 11.69 11.23
CA THR A 86 23.60 10.33 11.54
C THR A 86 22.48 9.56 12.24
N ILE A 87 22.61 8.24 12.29
CA ILE A 87 21.73 7.35 13.05
C ILE A 87 22.54 6.26 13.75
N THR A 88 22.09 5.86 14.93
CA THR A 88 22.64 4.76 15.71
C THR A 88 21.54 3.74 15.96
N MET A 89 21.83 2.47 15.70
CA MET A 89 20.97 1.35 16.08
C MET A 89 21.80 0.28 16.77
N THR A 90 21.25 -0.23 17.87
CA THR A 90 21.79 -1.39 18.58
C THR A 90 21.35 -2.66 17.87
N GLY A 91 22.30 -3.57 17.65
CA GLY A 91 22.03 -4.86 17.02
C GLY A 91 21.05 -5.69 17.84
N GLY A 92 20.12 -6.38 17.18
CA GLY A 92 19.10 -7.21 17.84
C GLY A 92 17.95 -6.43 18.47
N THR A 93 17.92 -5.10 18.34
CA THR A 93 16.85 -4.24 18.85
C THR A 93 15.88 -3.89 17.72
N GLN A 94 14.58 -4.08 17.96
CA GLN A 94 13.52 -3.65 17.06
C GLN A 94 13.19 -2.17 17.27
N TYR A 95 13.22 -1.39 16.19
CA TYR A 95 12.85 0.01 16.16
C TYR A 95 11.56 0.18 15.36
N LEU A 96 10.56 0.86 15.94
CA LEU A 96 9.36 1.25 15.20
C LEU A 96 9.76 2.29 14.14
N ILE A 97 9.68 1.93 12.86
CA ILE A 97 10.08 2.78 11.75
C ILE A 97 8.90 3.37 10.98
N ALA A 98 7.75 2.69 11.03
CA ALA A 98 6.54 3.15 10.38
C ALA A 98 5.28 2.53 11.00
N THR A 99 4.13 3.08 10.61
CA THR A 99 2.80 2.55 10.94
C THR A 99 1.94 2.46 9.68
N LEU A 100 1.03 1.48 9.68
CA LEU A 100 0.07 1.20 8.61
C LEU A 100 -1.36 1.48 9.08
N PRO A 101 -2.18 2.20 8.29
CA PRO A 101 -3.59 2.38 8.60
C PRO A 101 -4.35 1.05 8.52
N VAL A 102 -5.45 0.93 9.27
CA VAL A 102 -6.25 -0.31 9.43
C VAL A 102 -6.53 -1.00 8.10
N GLY A 103 -6.90 -0.26 7.05
CA GLY A 103 -7.28 -0.82 5.76
C GLY A 103 -6.16 -1.41 4.90
N VAL A 104 -4.89 -1.37 5.34
CA VAL A 104 -3.75 -1.95 4.61
C VAL A 104 -2.89 -2.89 5.44
N ARG A 105 -3.33 -3.24 6.66
CA ARG A 105 -2.59 -4.13 7.57
C ARG A 105 -2.64 -5.58 7.08
N PRO A 106 -1.58 -6.37 7.24
CA PRO A 106 -1.64 -7.79 6.95
C PRO A 106 -2.51 -8.54 7.97
N PRO A 107 -3.08 -9.71 7.62
CA PRO A 107 -3.87 -10.54 8.52
C PRO A 107 -3.08 -11.21 9.63
N TYR A 108 -1.77 -11.35 9.46
CA TYR A 108 -0.84 -11.93 10.42
C TYR A 108 0.51 -11.22 10.32
N ASP A 109 1.37 -11.40 11.31
CA ASP A 109 2.72 -10.83 11.31
C ASP A 109 3.56 -11.40 10.15
N ILE A 110 4.22 -10.51 9.42
CA ILE A 110 5.12 -10.86 8.32
C ILE A 110 6.54 -10.50 8.72
N ILE A 111 7.47 -11.41 8.47
CA ILE A 111 8.91 -11.23 8.73
C ILE A 111 9.64 -11.49 7.42
N LEU A 112 10.49 -10.55 7.02
CA LEU A 112 11.29 -10.64 5.79
C LEU A 112 12.58 -9.84 5.89
N GLN A 113 13.49 -10.05 4.94
CA GLN A 113 14.76 -9.33 4.87
C GLN A 113 14.69 -8.27 3.75
N PRO A 114 14.61 -6.97 4.10
CA PRO A 114 14.64 -5.92 3.09
C PRO A 114 16.06 -5.71 2.58
N LYS A 115 16.21 -5.07 1.42
CA LYS A 115 17.52 -4.58 0.97
C LYS A 115 17.90 -3.35 1.80
N THR A 116 19.12 -3.31 2.30
CA THR A 116 19.65 -2.18 3.07
C THR A 116 21.00 -1.70 2.54
N ALA A 117 21.44 -0.53 3.00
CA ALA A 117 22.74 0.01 2.69
C ALA A 117 23.86 -0.96 3.10
N THR A 118 24.84 -1.17 2.22
CA THR A 118 26.02 -2.00 2.52
C THR A 118 26.72 -1.59 3.81
N ALA A 119 26.75 -0.28 4.10
CA ALA A 119 27.37 0.28 5.30
C ALA A 119 26.62 -0.05 6.61
N MET A 120 25.35 -0.46 6.55
CA MET A 120 24.63 -0.96 7.72
C MET A 120 25.15 -2.33 8.16
N GLY A 121 25.69 -3.12 7.22
CA GLY A 121 26.15 -4.49 7.46
C GLY A 121 25.06 -5.38 8.07
N GLY A 122 25.45 -6.57 8.53
CA GLY A 122 24.56 -7.48 9.26
C GLY A 122 23.40 -8.04 8.43
N VAL A 123 22.47 -8.68 9.13
CA VAL A 123 21.24 -9.25 8.58
C VAL A 123 20.09 -8.32 8.96
N PRO A 124 19.50 -7.60 7.99
CA PRO A 124 18.35 -6.76 8.23
C PRO A 124 17.07 -7.61 8.35
N THR A 125 16.22 -7.29 9.31
CA THR A 125 14.91 -7.92 9.47
C THR A 125 13.83 -6.85 9.57
N LEU A 126 12.82 -6.96 8.72
CA LEU A 126 11.63 -6.13 8.73
C LEU A 126 10.45 -6.95 9.26
N TYR A 127 9.79 -6.43 10.28
CA TYR A 127 8.58 -6.98 10.85
C TYR A 127 7.41 -6.09 10.47
N ILE A 128 6.46 -6.61 9.70
CA ILE A 128 5.20 -5.94 9.38
C ILE A 128 4.12 -6.63 10.20
N ARG A 129 3.69 -5.96 11.27
CA ARG A 129 2.81 -6.55 12.29
C ARG A 129 1.34 -6.43 11.88
N ALA A 130 0.53 -7.40 12.27
CA ALA A 130 -0.92 -7.38 12.04
C ALA A 130 -1.62 -6.18 12.71
N ASN A 131 -1.03 -5.66 13.80
CA ASN A 131 -1.52 -4.44 14.47
C ASN A 131 -1.23 -3.16 13.67
N GLY A 132 -0.45 -3.25 12.58
CA GLY A 132 -0.05 -2.14 11.70
C GLY A 132 1.31 -1.54 11.99
N ASP A 133 2.01 -1.97 13.04
CA ASP A 133 3.36 -1.49 13.31
C ASP A 133 4.36 -2.10 12.35
N VAL A 134 5.32 -1.30 11.91
CA VAL A 134 6.44 -1.75 11.10
C VAL A 134 7.73 -1.53 11.88
N HIS A 135 8.37 -2.62 12.27
CA HIS A 135 9.62 -2.59 13.01
C HIS A 135 10.77 -3.01 12.12
N PHE A 136 11.92 -2.37 12.32
CA PHE A 136 13.17 -2.75 11.71
C PHE A 136 14.19 -3.13 12.77
N GLU A 137 14.92 -4.19 12.50
CA GLU A 137 16.04 -4.66 13.31
C GLU A 137 17.21 -4.93 12.36
N ASN A 138 18.42 -4.71 12.85
CA ASN A 138 19.62 -5.21 12.20
C ASN A 138 20.39 -6.10 13.17
N SER A 139 21.02 -7.17 12.68
CA SER A 139 21.76 -8.08 13.56
C SER A 139 23.03 -7.45 14.15
N THR A 140 23.55 -6.39 13.53
CA THR A 140 24.77 -5.70 13.96
C THR A 140 24.48 -4.28 14.42
N THR A 141 25.17 -3.85 15.49
CA THR A 141 25.18 -2.46 15.94
C THR A 141 25.93 -1.58 14.96
N PHE A 142 25.38 -0.41 14.64
CA PHE A 142 26.10 0.68 13.99
C PHE A 142 25.90 1.98 14.78
N THR A 143 26.97 2.75 14.90
CA THR A 143 27.00 4.01 15.65
C THR A 143 27.35 5.16 14.72
N SER A 144 26.59 6.25 14.79
CA SER A 144 26.84 7.46 14.00
C SER A 144 26.92 7.20 12.49
N LEU A 145 26.13 6.27 11.97
CA LEU A 145 26.07 5.97 10.55
C LEU A 145 25.54 7.19 9.79
N ALA A 146 26.30 7.68 8.81
CA ALA A 146 25.94 8.88 8.06
C ALA A 146 24.61 8.71 7.31
N LYS A 147 23.86 9.82 7.16
CA LYS A 147 22.57 9.84 6.46
C LYS A 147 22.59 9.18 5.08
N GLY A 148 23.64 9.44 4.28
CA GLY A 148 23.79 8.83 2.95
C GLY A 148 24.12 7.33 2.96
N SER A 149 24.42 6.78 4.13
CA SER A 149 24.78 5.39 4.35
C SER A 149 23.69 4.60 5.09
N PHE A 150 22.55 5.23 5.38
CA PHE A 150 21.39 4.59 5.98
C PHE A 150 20.22 4.62 5.00
N TRP A 151 19.82 3.43 4.54
CA TRP A 151 18.57 3.26 3.81
C TRP A 151 18.02 1.85 3.95
N ILE A 152 16.68 1.76 3.93
CA ILE A 152 15.91 0.52 3.93
C ILE A 152 14.97 0.58 2.73
N SER A 153 15.11 -0.35 1.79
CA SER A 153 14.22 -0.45 0.63
C SER A 153 12.92 -1.15 1.02
N LEU A 154 11.80 -0.55 0.62
CA LEU A 154 10.48 -1.17 0.66
C LEU A 154 10.06 -1.72 -0.71
N ASP A 155 10.95 -1.73 -1.70
CA ASP A 155 10.59 -2.13 -3.05
C ASP A 155 10.24 -3.62 -3.10
N ASN A 156 9.13 -3.91 -3.78
CA ASN A 156 8.67 -5.27 -4.07
C ASN A 156 8.32 -6.12 -2.83
N ILE A 157 8.00 -5.48 -1.70
CA ILE A 157 7.34 -6.16 -0.60
C ILE A 157 5.84 -6.13 -0.84
N SER A 158 5.17 -7.28 -0.68
CA SER A 158 3.73 -7.36 -0.88
C SER A 158 3.05 -8.32 0.09
N TRP A 159 1.78 -8.04 0.35
CA TRP A 159 0.88 -8.88 1.15
C TRP A 159 -0.57 -8.61 0.77
N THR A 160 -1.49 -9.47 1.22
CA THR A 160 -2.93 -9.20 1.11
C THR A 160 -3.40 -8.56 2.40
N ALA A 161 -4.07 -7.42 2.34
CA ALA A 161 -4.65 -6.77 3.51
C ALA A 161 -5.92 -7.49 4.01
N LEU A 162 -6.23 -7.30 5.29
CA LEU A 162 -7.50 -7.71 5.91
C LEU A 162 -8.73 -7.16 5.16
#